data_AF-J9F2K6-F1
#
_entry.id   AF-J9F2K6-F1
#
_cell.length_a   1.000
_cell.length_b   1.000
_cell.length_c   1.000
_cell.angle_alpha   90.00
_cell.angle_beta   90.00
_cell.angle_gamma   90.00
#
_symmetry.space_group_name_H-M   'P 1'
#
loop_
_entity.id
_entity.type
_entity.pdbx_description
1 polymer ?
#
loop_
_entity_poly.entity_id
_entity_poly.type
_entity_poly.pdbx_seq_one_letter_code
_entity_poly.pdbx_strand_id
1 'polypeptide(L)'
;RTINEFSDSSIEMLHEKLIDTKPSFSRATAAAMANSYLRCPVAFIFAIYLVLAFWGCKDVRIDLKEEYFLSKESESRTFIENYRIEFGQYEDFLELVFDEPIDYLDPHRKDEILAILEWPIQNQLATRSVSWLKDFVRFESTTIYDINPDTFVPIVGIVFLTAENYKKYRNDIIFDKFQTRIVGSRMYIELTAKGVRERLFVIDELLNKARSAGISMFVKTPFIFAIQHDLQVMSTIIIAFSLLLCCVCTLSLFLFGIPSLTVLVLLSNLSVIAGVIGFATYWLIPINAITLFMALAGNALTTAIVSYFCYNFATAGKRQKTGEQRVRYSFQSCLLPITLACFVPIVTYLPLLLSGLPVMMHVFKILILTSFITYIHLFFFLPNMMIFLTEQIPSFCSSLQDICDECCCYCFDIEEDSGSIYYIPTGGRATSQLNGLTKQYSYALTVPPNTRGMLLPPKAAGYLPVTATVAPALIPDVLPYQPNPIVSIGNYRSTKSRRRENSEVNFFNSFDLTSHFNSEID
;
A
#
# COMPACT_ATOMS: atom_id res chain seq x y z
N ARG A 1 -27.75 11.20 49.23
CA ARG A 1 -28.67 10.24 48.59
C ARG A 1 -27.85 9.03 48.17
N THR A 2 -28.00 7.92 48.91
CA THR A 2 -27.38 6.63 48.60
C THR A 2 -28.08 6.00 47.41
N ILE A 3 -27.39 5.10 46.70
CA ILE A 3 -27.78 4.50 45.40
C ILE A 3 -29.17 3.80 45.42
N ASN A 4 -29.77 3.60 46.58
CA ASN A 4 -31.07 2.96 46.77
C ASN A 4 -32.30 3.83 46.42
N GLU A 5 -32.13 5.05 45.90
CA GLU A 5 -33.24 5.93 45.51
C GLU A 5 -33.51 6.01 43.99
N PHE A 6 -32.72 5.33 43.15
CA PHE A 6 -33.03 5.26 41.73
C PHE A 6 -34.02 4.13 41.46
N SER A 7 -35.15 4.44 40.83
CA SER A 7 -36.07 3.42 40.33
C SER A 7 -35.37 2.55 39.29
N ASP A 8 -35.72 1.27 39.19
CA ASP A 8 -35.16 0.36 38.18
C ASP A 8 -35.26 0.95 36.76
N SER A 9 -36.35 1.67 36.47
CA SER A 9 -36.53 2.41 35.20
C SER A 9 -35.53 3.54 34.98
N SER A 10 -35.08 4.21 36.05
CA SER A 10 -34.09 5.28 35.98
C SER A 10 -32.68 4.70 35.78
N ILE A 11 -32.40 3.56 36.41
CA ILE A 11 -31.15 2.82 36.22
C ILE A 11 -31.10 2.24 34.81
N GLU A 12 -32.19 1.67 34.32
CA GLU A 12 -32.32 1.12 32.98
C GLU A 12 -32.22 2.21 31.91
N MET A 13 -32.88 3.37 32.10
CA MET A 13 -32.73 4.52 31.20
C MET A 13 -31.33 5.12 31.24
N LEU A 14 -30.67 5.13 32.40
CA LEU A 14 -29.28 5.59 32.53
C LEU A 14 -28.33 4.61 31.84
N HIS A 15 -28.55 3.31 31.99
CA HIS A 15 -27.83 2.24 31.31
C HIS A 15 -28.05 2.30 29.79
N GLU A 16 -29.28 2.54 29.34
CA GLU A 16 -29.65 2.74 27.93
C GLU A 16 -28.97 3.98 27.33
N LYS A 17 -28.90 5.08 28.10
CA LYS A 17 -28.21 6.31 27.69
C LYS A 17 -26.69 6.20 27.75
N LEU A 18 -26.13 5.40 28.65
CA LEU A 18 -24.69 5.18 28.78
C LEU A 18 -24.16 4.15 27.77
N ILE A 19 -24.99 3.18 27.36
CA ILE A 19 -24.68 2.21 26.30
C ILE A 19 -25.03 2.77 24.90
N ASP A 20 -25.73 3.90 24.85
CA ASP A 20 -26.19 4.56 23.62
C ASP A 20 -26.93 3.57 22.69
N THR A 21 -27.85 2.80 23.27
CA THR A 21 -28.62 1.76 22.56
C THR A 21 -29.73 2.32 21.69
N LYS A 22 -29.89 3.64 21.61
CA LYS A 22 -30.94 4.28 20.82
C LYS A 22 -30.91 3.77 19.37
N PRO A 23 -32.08 3.48 18.77
CA PRO A 23 -32.14 3.06 17.38
C PRO A 23 -31.59 4.19 16.50
N SER A 24 -30.41 3.96 15.93
CA SER A 24 -29.78 4.86 14.98
C SER A 24 -29.65 4.15 13.63
N PHE A 25 -29.63 4.92 12.55
CA PHE A 25 -29.41 4.38 11.20
C PHE A 25 -28.15 3.51 11.14
N SER A 26 -27.10 3.91 11.86
CA SER A 26 -25.85 3.15 11.94
C SER A 26 -26.03 1.80 12.64
N ARG A 27 -26.74 1.76 13.77
CA ARG A 27 -27.03 0.49 14.47
C ARG A 27 -27.94 -0.43 13.66
N ALA A 28 -28.94 0.11 12.97
CA ALA A 28 -29.82 -0.68 12.10
C ALA A 28 -29.02 -1.30 10.94
N THR A 29 -28.13 -0.52 10.33
CA THR A 29 -27.24 -0.99 9.26
C THR A 29 -26.29 -2.07 9.78
N ALA A 30 -25.68 -1.86 10.95
CA ALA A 30 -24.80 -2.84 11.57
C ALA A 30 -25.52 -4.14 11.95
N ALA A 31 -26.75 -4.05 12.47
CA ALA A 31 -27.58 -5.22 12.80
C ALA A 31 -27.96 -6.00 11.54
N ALA A 32 -28.25 -5.32 10.42
CA ALA A 32 -28.47 -5.98 9.15
C ALA A 32 -27.21 -6.71 8.67
N MET A 33 -26.04 -6.06 8.70
CA MET A 33 -24.79 -6.65 8.19
C MET A 33 -24.20 -7.75 9.09
N ALA A 34 -24.45 -7.69 10.41
CA ALA A 34 -23.99 -8.69 11.37
C ALA A 34 -24.93 -9.91 11.50
N ASN A 35 -26.07 -9.89 10.80
CA ASN A 35 -27.08 -10.94 10.86
C ASN A 35 -26.51 -12.30 10.44
N SER A 36 -26.68 -13.32 11.29
CA SER A 36 -26.20 -14.69 11.07
C SER A 36 -26.63 -15.29 9.74
N TYR A 37 -27.83 -14.97 9.25
CA TYR A 37 -28.34 -15.47 7.96
C TYR A 37 -27.58 -14.91 6.75
N LEU A 38 -26.98 -13.72 6.87
CA LEU A 38 -26.26 -13.07 5.79
C LEU A 38 -24.77 -13.46 5.76
N ARG A 39 -24.25 -14.12 6.79
CA ARG A 39 -22.82 -14.49 6.87
C ARG A 39 -22.39 -15.43 5.74
N CYS A 40 -23.11 -16.53 5.54
CA CYS A 40 -22.76 -17.52 4.51
C CYS A 40 -22.90 -16.96 3.08
N PRO A 41 -24.01 -16.27 2.70
CA PRO A 41 -24.11 -15.63 1.39
C PRO A 41 -23.02 -14.58 1.15
N VAL A 42 -22.69 -13.75 2.15
CA VAL A 42 -21.65 -12.73 2.03
C VAL A 42 -20.27 -13.36 1.84
N ALA A 43 -19.95 -14.40 2.60
CA ALA A 43 -18.69 -15.13 2.44
C ALA A 43 -18.57 -15.77 1.03
N PHE A 44 -19.66 -16.33 0.51
CA PHE A 44 -19.69 -16.90 -0.84
C PHE A 44 -19.47 -15.85 -1.93
N ILE A 45 -20.16 -14.70 -1.83
CA ILE A 45 -19.97 -13.58 -2.76
C ILE A 45 -18.55 -13.04 -2.68
N PHE A 46 -17.99 -12.94 -1.48
CA PHE A 46 -16.62 -12.49 -1.27
C PHE A 46 -15.59 -13.45 -1.89
N ALA A 47 -15.83 -14.77 -1.79
CA ALA A 47 -14.98 -15.76 -2.46
C ALA A 47 -15.01 -15.60 -3.99
N ILE A 48 -16.19 -15.39 -4.58
CA ILE A 48 -16.31 -15.08 -6.02
C ILE A 48 -15.53 -13.81 -6.37
N TYR A 49 -15.70 -12.75 -5.58
CA TYR A 49 -14.96 -11.50 -5.73
C TYR A 49 -13.44 -11.73 -5.74
N LEU A 50 -12.91 -12.52 -4.80
CA LEU A 50 -11.48 -12.83 -4.75
C LEU A 50 -11.01 -13.61 -5.98
N VAL A 51 -11.76 -14.63 -6.41
CA VAL A 51 -11.42 -15.41 -7.61
C VAL A 51 -11.35 -14.51 -8.84
N LEU A 52 -12.33 -13.63 -9.02
CA LEU A 52 -12.33 -12.65 -10.11
C LEU A 52 -11.18 -11.65 -9.98
N ALA A 53 -10.90 -11.14 -8.78
CA ALA A 53 -9.79 -10.23 -8.55
C ALA A 53 -8.43 -10.88 -8.92
N PHE A 54 -8.16 -12.09 -8.44
CA PHE A 54 -6.93 -12.83 -8.76
C PHE A 54 -6.83 -13.18 -10.23
N TRP A 55 -7.95 -13.54 -10.87
CA TRP A 55 -7.98 -13.78 -12.32
C TRP A 55 -7.64 -12.50 -13.09
N GLY A 56 -8.24 -11.37 -12.73
CA GLY A 56 -7.94 -10.07 -13.34
C GLY A 56 -6.48 -9.65 -13.15
N CYS A 57 -5.86 -9.97 -12.00
CA CYS A 57 -4.45 -9.72 -11.73
C CYS A 57 -3.51 -10.49 -12.67
N LYS A 58 -3.89 -11.68 -13.15
CA LYS A 58 -3.09 -12.46 -14.11
C LYS A 58 -2.98 -11.76 -15.47
N ASP A 59 -4.03 -11.04 -15.87
CA ASP A 59 -4.11 -10.37 -17.17
C ASP A 59 -3.60 -8.92 -17.14
N VAL A 60 -2.95 -8.50 -16.05
CA VAL A 60 -2.34 -7.16 -15.93
C VAL A 60 -1.25 -6.98 -16.97
N ARG A 61 -1.35 -5.89 -17.73
CA ARG A 61 -0.32 -5.43 -18.67
C ARG A 61 0.02 -3.98 -18.34
N ILE A 62 1.32 -3.69 -18.31
CA ILE A 62 1.80 -2.33 -18.13
C ILE A 62 1.57 -1.58 -19.44
N ASP A 63 0.86 -0.47 -19.38
CA ASP A 63 0.52 0.37 -20.52
C ASP A 63 0.62 1.85 -20.12
N LEU A 64 1.76 2.45 -20.44
CA LEU A 64 1.97 3.89 -20.37
C LEU A 64 2.29 4.40 -21.77
N LYS A 65 1.49 5.36 -22.23
CA LYS A 65 1.69 6.00 -23.52
C LYS A 65 1.68 7.51 -23.40
N GLU A 66 2.45 8.17 -24.25
CA GLU A 66 2.61 9.62 -24.30
C GLU A 66 1.28 10.33 -24.59
N GLU A 67 0.39 9.70 -25.37
CA GLU A 67 -0.94 10.24 -25.72
C GLU A 67 -1.86 10.38 -24.49
N TYR A 68 -1.52 9.74 -23.36
CA TYR A 68 -2.27 9.90 -22.12
C TYR A 68 -2.02 11.24 -21.43
N PHE A 69 -0.91 11.90 -21.76
CA PHE A 69 -0.54 13.22 -21.24
C PHE A 69 -1.00 14.36 -22.15
N LEU A 70 -1.62 14.04 -23.28
CA LEU A 70 -2.10 15.02 -24.25
C LEU A 70 -3.63 15.06 -24.27
N SER A 71 -4.17 16.28 -24.36
CA SER A 71 -5.61 16.48 -24.55
C SER A 71 -6.05 15.84 -25.86
N LYS A 72 -7.25 15.25 -25.87
CA LYS A 72 -7.84 14.58 -27.04
C LYS A 72 -7.93 15.47 -28.28
N GLU A 73 -8.06 16.77 -28.08
CA GLU A 73 -8.26 17.75 -29.17
C GLU A 73 -6.95 18.46 -29.57
N SER A 74 -5.81 18.12 -28.95
CA SER A 74 -4.55 18.80 -29.23
C SER A 74 -3.92 18.35 -30.55
N GLU A 75 -3.34 19.30 -31.30
CA GLU A 75 -2.60 19.00 -32.52
C GLU A 75 -1.44 18.03 -32.26
N SER A 76 -0.77 18.16 -31.11
CA SER A 76 0.29 17.25 -30.69
C SER A 76 -0.18 15.80 -30.57
N ARG A 77 -1.41 15.57 -30.10
CA ARG A 77 -1.97 14.22 -30.03
C ARG A 77 -2.22 13.65 -31.43
N THR A 78 -2.86 14.44 -32.29
CA THR A 78 -3.11 14.05 -33.69
C THR A 78 -1.79 13.74 -34.42
N PHE A 79 -0.76 14.55 -34.19
CA PHE A 79 0.57 14.30 -34.74
C PHE A 79 1.14 12.95 -34.29
N ILE A 80 1.13 12.65 -32.98
CA ILE A 80 1.67 11.38 -32.46
C ILE A 80 0.86 10.18 -32.97
N GLU A 81 -0.47 10.26 -32.96
CA GLU A 81 -1.34 9.18 -33.43
C GLU A 81 -1.11 8.90 -34.92
N ASN A 82 -1.05 9.94 -35.76
CA ASN A 82 -0.74 9.79 -37.19
C ASN A 82 0.68 9.26 -37.42
N TYR A 83 1.65 9.77 -36.66
CA TYR A 83 3.04 9.31 -36.75
C TYR A 83 3.16 7.81 -36.42
N ARG A 84 2.44 7.31 -35.42
CA ARG A 84 2.41 5.87 -35.10
C ARG A 84 1.75 5.02 -36.18
N ILE A 85 0.69 5.52 -36.82
CA ILE A 85 0.01 4.80 -37.91
C ILE A 85 0.92 4.69 -39.13
N GLU A 86 1.57 5.79 -39.51
CA GLU A 86 2.38 5.84 -40.74
C GLU A 86 3.80 5.28 -40.55
N PHE A 87 4.40 5.48 -39.38
CA PHE A 87 5.80 5.16 -39.11
C PHE A 87 6.03 4.12 -38.01
N GLY A 88 5.00 3.65 -37.30
CA GLY A 88 5.16 2.73 -36.17
C GLY A 88 5.90 1.43 -36.51
N GLN A 89 5.74 0.93 -37.74
CA GLN A 89 6.48 -0.25 -38.23
C GLN A 89 8.01 -0.08 -38.21
N TYR A 90 8.50 1.16 -38.31
CA TYR A 90 9.93 1.47 -38.27
C TYR A 90 10.46 1.57 -36.83
N GLU A 91 9.60 1.43 -35.83
CA GLU A 91 9.94 1.57 -34.41
C GLU A 91 9.93 0.23 -33.66
N ASP A 92 9.57 -0.85 -34.36
CA ASP A 92 9.55 -2.21 -33.83
C ASP A 92 10.97 -2.81 -33.80
N PHE A 93 11.93 -2.09 -33.21
CA PHE A 93 13.30 -2.55 -33.04
C PHE A 93 13.85 -2.27 -31.65
N LEU A 94 14.80 -3.10 -31.23
CA LEU A 94 15.62 -2.93 -30.03
C LEU A 94 17.03 -2.54 -30.44
N GLU A 95 17.58 -1.50 -29.82
CA GLU A 95 19.01 -1.16 -29.92
C GLU A 95 19.75 -1.81 -28.75
N LEU A 96 20.68 -2.71 -29.06
CA LEU A 96 21.59 -3.29 -28.08
C LEU A 96 22.85 -2.45 -28.10
N VAL A 97 23.17 -1.81 -26.98
CA VAL A 97 24.33 -0.93 -26.85
C VAL A 97 25.34 -1.57 -25.92
N PHE A 98 26.56 -1.69 -26.42
CA PHE A 98 27.74 -2.15 -25.71
C PHE A 98 28.59 -0.90 -25.43
N ASP A 99 28.61 -0.44 -24.19
CA ASP A 99 29.25 0.81 -23.75
C ASP A 99 30.60 0.61 -23.08
N GLU A 100 31.08 -0.63 -23.03
CA GLU A 100 32.41 -0.99 -22.55
C GLU A 100 33.30 -1.48 -23.69
N PRO A 101 34.64 -1.30 -23.59
CA PRO A 101 35.57 -1.87 -24.54
C PRO A 101 35.52 -3.39 -24.52
N ILE A 102 35.07 -3.99 -25.63
CA ILE A 102 35.00 -5.44 -25.83
C ILE A 102 36.05 -5.84 -26.86
N ASP A 103 36.74 -6.95 -26.61
CA ASP A 103 37.57 -7.60 -27.62
C ASP A 103 36.68 -8.40 -28.58
N TYR A 104 36.32 -7.77 -29.70
CA TYR A 104 35.52 -8.38 -30.76
C TYR A 104 36.31 -9.41 -31.60
N LEU A 105 37.63 -9.47 -31.45
CA LEU A 105 38.47 -10.43 -32.17
C LEU A 105 38.53 -11.79 -31.44
N ASP A 106 38.37 -11.80 -30.11
CA ASP A 106 38.27 -13.04 -29.33
C ASP A 106 37.11 -13.91 -29.84
N PRO A 107 37.38 -15.13 -30.36
CA PRO A 107 36.35 -16.02 -30.89
C PRO A 107 35.24 -16.30 -29.88
N HIS A 108 35.58 -16.44 -28.59
CA HIS A 108 34.59 -16.76 -27.56
C HIS A 108 33.60 -15.61 -27.37
N ARG A 109 34.11 -14.38 -27.15
CA ARG A 109 33.27 -13.17 -27.01
C ARG A 109 32.46 -12.89 -28.26
N LYS A 110 33.06 -13.08 -29.44
CA LYS A 110 32.39 -12.93 -30.73
C LYS A 110 31.20 -13.87 -30.86
N ASP A 111 31.38 -15.15 -30.56
CA ASP A 111 30.32 -16.15 -30.63
C ASP A 111 29.21 -15.92 -29.59
N GLU A 112 29.56 -15.45 -28.38
CA GLU A 112 28.57 -15.07 -27.36
C GLU A 112 27.68 -13.90 -27.82
N ILE A 113 28.27 -12.84 -28.38
CA ILE A 113 27.52 -11.68 -28.88
C ILE A 113 26.59 -12.11 -30.03
N LEU A 114 27.10 -12.92 -30.95
CA LEU A 114 26.30 -13.44 -32.06
C LEU A 114 25.16 -14.33 -31.55
N ALA A 115 25.40 -15.18 -30.55
CA ALA A 115 24.37 -16.01 -29.93
C ALA A 115 23.26 -15.18 -29.25
N ILE A 116 23.62 -14.07 -28.59
CA ILE A 116 22.65 -13.12 -28.00
C ILE A 116 21.77 -12.52 -29.10
N LEU A 117 22.34 -12.12 -30.23
CA LEU A 117 21.61 -11.53 -31.36
C LEU A 117 20.73 -12.55 -32.11
N GLU A 118 21.16 -13.80 -32.19
CA GLU A 118 20.44 -14.86 -32.90
C GLU A 118 19.27 -15.42 -32.07
N TRP A 119 19.34 -15.35 -30.73
CA TRP A 119 18.33 -15.93 -29.84
C TRP A 119 16.91 -15.42 -30.09
N PRO A 120 16.62 -14.10 -30.20
CA PRO A 120 15.26 -13.63 -30.50
C PRO A 120 14.73 -14.13 -31.85
N ILE A 121 15.62 -14.28 -32.83
CA ILE A 121 15.26 -14.77 -34.17
C ILE A 121 14.88 -16.25 -34.10
N GLN A 122 15.69 -17.06 -33.41
CA GLN A 122 15.43 -18.49 -33.20
C GLN A 122 14.10 -18.75 -32.47
N ASN A 123 13.68 -17.83 -31.60
CA ASN A 123 12.42 -17.92 -30.84
C ASN A 123 11.21 -17.25 -31.53
N GLN A 124 11.36 -16.79 -32.78
CA GLN A 124 10.31 -16.09 -33.55
C GLN A 124 9.84 -14.77 -32.90
N LEU A 125 10.69 -14.19 -32.04
CA LEU A 125 10.47 -12.91 -31.38
C LEU A 125 11.05 -11.76 -32.21
N ALA A 126 12.00 -12.05 -33.09
CA ALA A 126 12.60 -11.09 -34.02
C ALA A 126 12.58 -11.59 -35.47
N THR A 127 12.42 -10.66 -36.40
CA THR A 127 12.46 -10.91 -37.84
C THR A 127 13.90 -10.98 -38.33
N ARG A 128 14.74 -10.04 -37.90
CA ARG A 128 16.16 -9.98 -38.26
C ARG A 128 17.00 -9.23 -37.22
N SER A 129 18.30 -9.52 -37.21
CA SER A 129 19.32 -8.75 -36.49
C SER A 129 20.17 -7.97 -37.48
N VAL A 130 20.29 -6.66 -37.30
CA VAL A 130 21.21 -5.80 -38.06
C VAL A 130 22.44 -5.59 -37.19
N SER A 131 23.56 -6.22 -37.55
CA SER A 131 24.78 -6.28 -36.75
C SER A 131 25.99 -6.04 -37.62
N TRP A 132 26.78 -5.03 -37.26
CA TRP A 132 28.06 -4.77 -37.90
C TRP A 132 29.03 -5.94 -37.72
N LEU A 133 28.98 -6.62 -36.56
CA LEU A 133 29.85 -7.76 -36.26
C LEU A 133 29.52 -8.97 -37.12
N LYS A 134 28.22 -9.27 -37.32
CA LYS A 134 27.78 -10.36 -38.20
C LYS A 134 28.21 -10.13 -39.65
N ASP A 135 28.11 -8.90 -40.12
CA ASP A 135 28.56 -8.53 -41.47
C ASP A 135 30.10 -8.44 -41.56
N PHE A 136 30.78 -8.07 -40.48
CA PHE A 136 32.25 -8.09 -40.40
C PHE A 136 32.80 -9.51 -40.49
N VAL A 137 32.19 -10.50 -39.83
CA VAL A 137 32.59 -11.92 -39.95
C VAL A 137 32.47 -12.41 -41.40
N ARG A 138 31.44 -11.96 -42.13
CA ARG A 138 31.31 -12.26 -43.57
C ARG A 138 32.42 -11.58 -44.38
N PHE A 139 32.71 -10.32 -44.07
CA PHE A 139 33.81 -9.58 -44.69
C PHE A 139 35.17 -10.26 -44.44
N GLU A 140 35.46 -10.65 -43.20
CA GLU A 140 36.65 -11.40 -42.77
C GLU A 140 36.86 -12.66 -43.60
N SER A 141 35.80 -13.40 -43.95
CA SER A 141 35.92 -14.61 -44.78
C SER A 141 36.27 -14.35 -46.26
N THR A 142 36.11 -13.12 -46.75
CA THR A 142 36.25 -12.76 -48.17
C THR A 142 37.38 -11.78 -48.46
N THR A 143 37.94 -11.18 -47.41
CA THR A 143 38.95 -10.14 -47.53
C THR A 143 40.34 -10.72 -47.79
N ILE A 144 41.19 -9.96 -48.47
CA ILE A 144 42.61 -10.27 -48.68
C ILE A 144 43.50 -9.74 -47.54
N TYR A 145 42.95 -8.94 -46.65
CA TYR A 145 43.68 -8.34 -45.54
C TYR A 145 43.85 -9.35 -44.40
N ASP A 146 45.06 -9.43 -43.85
CA ASP A 146 45.34 -10.22 -42.66
C ASP A 146 44.80 -9.51 -41.41
N ILE A 147 43.83 -10.15 -40.76
CA ILE A 147 43.16 -9.62 -39.56
C ILE A 147 43.86 -10.21 -38.33
N ASN A 148 44.61 -9.37 -37.64
CA ASN A 148 45.29 -9.69 -36.39
C ASN A 148 44.96 -8.61 -35.34
N PRO A 149 45.34 -8.79 -34.06
CA PRO A 149 45.00 -7.84 -33.00
C PRO A 149 45.43 -6.39 -33.29
N ASP A 150 46.54 -6.21 -34.01
CA ASP A 150 47.08 -4.89 -34.33
C ASP A 150 46.40 -4.25 -35.56
N THR A 151 45.93 -5.06 -36.51
CA THR A 151 45.29 -4.59 -37.75
C THR A 151 43.77 -4.54 -37.68
N PHE A 152 43.14 -5.22 -36.71
CA PHE A 152 41.68 -5.34 -36.60
C PHE A 152 40.99 -3.97 -36.59
N VAL A 153 41.35 -3.08 -35.66
CA VAL A 153 40.69 -1.77 -35.52
C VAL A 153 40.93 -0.86 -36.73
N PRO A 154 42.16 -0.74 -37.29
CA PRO A 154 42.39 -0.02 -38.54
C PRO A 154 41.59 -0.59 -39.73
N ILE A 155 41.49 -1.93 -39.87
CA ILE A 155 40.71 -2.57 -40.94
C ILE A 155 39.23 -2.24 -40.78
N VAL A 156 38.68 -2.34 -39.57
CA VAL A 156 37.28 -1.97 -39.29
C VAL A 156 37.05 -0.50 -39.68
N GLY A 157 37.90 0.41 -39.18
CA GLY A 157 37.72 1.85 -39.37
C GLY A 157 37.91 2.35 -40.80
N ILE A 158 38.96 1.88 -41.49
CA ILE A 158 39.42 2.46 -42.76
C ILE A 158 38.98 1.64 -43.97
N VAL A 159 38.77 0.33 -43.83
CA VAL A 159 38.43 -0.56 -44.95
C VAL A 159 36.96 -0.96 -44.88
N PHE A 160 36.53 -1.57 -43.77
CA PHE A 160 35.18 -2.07 -43.63
C PHE A 160 34.17 -0.91 -43.63
N LEU A 161 34.31 0.07 -42.73
CA LEU A 161 33.36 1.18 -42.61
C LEU A 161 33.39 2.18 -43.78
N THR A 162 34.38 2.13 -44.67
CA THR A 162 34.43 2.97 -45.87
C THR A 162 33.84 2.27 -47.10
N ALA A 163 33.78 0.95 -47.10
CA ALA A 163 33.17 0.16 -48.17
C ALA A 163 31.67 0.46 -48.28
N GLU A 164 31.18 0.54 -49.52
CA GLU A 164 29.82 0.99 -49.83
C GLU A 164 28.74 0.14 -49.15
N ASN A 165 28.98 -1.18 -49.03
CA ASN A 165 28.05 -2.13 -48.41
C ASN A 165 27.93 -1.99 -46.88
N TYR A 166 28.94 -1.42 -46.21
CA TYR A 166 29.07 -1.43 -44.75
C TYR A 166 29.13 -0.03 -44.13
N LYS A 167 29.22 1.03 -44.95
CA LYS A 167 29.24 2.44 -44.52
C LYS A 167 28.07 2.84 -43.59
N LYS A 168 26.94 2.14 -43.68
CA LYS A 168 25.79 2.33 -42.77
C LYS A 168 26.14 2.15 -41.29
N TYR A 169 27.14 1.33 -40.96
CA TYR A 169 27.58 1.04 -39.58
C TYR A 169 28.53 2.10 -39.00
N ARG A 170 28.88 3.14 -39.77
CA ARG A 170 29.85 4.15 -39.33
C ARG A 170 29.46 4.85 -38.02
N ASN A 171 28.16 5.05 -37.80
CA ASN A 171 27.63 5.67 -36.58
C ASN A 171 27.35 4.64 -35.47
N ASP A 172 27.55 3.35 -35.75
CA ASP A 172 27.26 2.26 -34.83
C ASP A 172 28.51 1.78 -34.06
N ILE A 173 29.69 2.28 -34.42
CA ILE A 173 30.97 1.93 -33.80
C ILE A 173 31.68 3.21 -33.36
N ILE A 174 32.11 3.25 -32.11
CA ILE A 174 32.88 4.33 -31.53
C ILE A 174 34.29 3.83 -31.24
N PHE A 175 35.28 4.52 -31.77
CA PHE A 175 36.69 4.26 -31.53
C PHE A 175 37.22 5.17 -30.42
N ASP A 176 38.29 4.73 -29.75
CA ASP A 176 39.06 5.60 -28.87
C ASP A 176 39.78 6.71 -29.64
N LYS A 177 40.35 7.68 -28.92
CA LYS A 177 41.05 8.84 -29.50
C LYS A 177 42.19 8.43 -30.45
N PHE A 178 42.82 7.29 -30.20
CA PHE A 178 43.96 6.82 -30.98
C PHE A 178 43.59 5.75 -32.02
N GLN A 179 42.30 5.40 -32.16
CA GLN A 179 41.81 4.34 -33.05
C GLN A 179 42.52 2.99 -32.85
N THR A 180 42.85 2.68 -31.59
CA THR A 180 43.44 1.41 -31.16
C THR A 180 42.39 0.43 -30.68
N ARG A 181 41.23 0.91 -30.19
CA ARG A 181 40.19 0.07 -29.59
C ARG A 181 38.80 0.59 -29.92
N ILE A 182 37.84 -0.32 -29.96
CA ILE A 182 36.41 0.01 -30.02
C ILE A 182 35.94 0.23 -28.58
N VAL A 183 35.55 1.46 -28.26
CA VAL A 183 35.10 1.84 -26.91
C VAL A 183 33.61 1.65 -26.71
N GLY A 184 32.86 1.60 -27.80
CA GLY A 184 31.44 1.29 -27.75
C GLY A 184 30.93 0.90 -29.12
N SER A 185 29.89 0.08 -29.13
CA SER A 185 29.18 -0.25 -30.35
C SER A 185 27.69 -0.46 -30.09
N ARG A 186 26.89 -0.41 -31.16
CA ARG A 186 25.47 -0.75 -31.09
C ARG A 186 25.06 -1.66 -32.23
N MET A 187 24.03 -2.45 -31.98
CA MET A 187 23.43 -3.37 -32.94
C MET A 187 21.92 -3.34 -32.78
N TYR A 188 21.19 -3.77 -33.80
CA TYR A 188 19.73 -3.67 -33.82
C TYR A 188 19.09 -5.05 -33.97
N ILE A 189 17.94 -5.23 -33.31
CA ILE A 189 17.08 -6.39 -33.48
C ILE A 189 15.68 -5.90 -33.86
N GLU A 190 15.21 -6.28 -35.03
CA GLU A 190 13.84 -5.97 -35.47
C GLU A 190 12.88 -7.03 -34.96
N LEU A 191 11.89 -6.60 -34.19
CA LEU A 191 10.94 -7.47 -33.53
C LEU A 191 9.85 -7.93 -34.49
N THR A 192 9.29 -9.11 -34.23
CA THR A 192 8.02 -9.51 -34.83
C THR A 192 6.86 -8.89 -34.04
N ALA A 193 5.64 -8.93 -34.58
CA ALA A 193 4.44 -8.53 -33.83
C ALA A 193 4.27 -9.30 -32.50
N LYS A 194 4.82 -10.53 -32.40
CA LYS A 194 4.90 -11.27 -31.14
C LYS A 194 5.97 -10.66 -30.21
N GLY A 195 7.17 -10.40 -30.73
CA GLY A 195 8.25 -9.76 -29.99
C GLY A 195 7.87 -8.39 -29.42
N VAL A 196 7.15 -7.56 -30.17
CA VAL A 196 6.65 -6.26 -29.68
C VAL A 196 5.70 -6.43 -28.50
N ARG A 197 4.81 -7.42 -28.57
CA ARG A 197 3.84 -7.74 -27.50
C ARG A 197 4.53 -8.28 -26.24
N GLU A 198 5.61 -9.03 -26.43
CA GLU A 198 6.40 -9.67 -25.38
C GLU A 198 7.71 -8.89 -25.12
N ARG A 199 7.76 -7.60 -25.47
CA ARG A 199 9.01 -6.81 -25.48
C ARG A 199 9.78 -6.86 -24.17
N LEU A 200 9.09 -6.78 -23.02
CA LEU A 200 9.71 -6.80 -21.70
C LEU A 200 10.39 -8.14 -21.43
N PHE A 201 9.76 -9.23 -21.85
CA PHE A 201 10.32 -10.58 -21.75
C PHE A 201 11.55 -10.73 -22.66
N VAL A 202 11.48 -10.23 -23.90
CA VAL A 202 12.62 -10.24 -24.82
C VAL A 202 13.81 -9.49 -24.24
N ILE A 203 13.58 -8.30 -23.69
CA ILE A 203 14.64 -7.45 -23.10
C ILE A 203 15.25 -8.12 -21.87
N ASP A 204 14.43 -8.66 -20.96
CA ASP A 204 14.93 -9.33 -19.75
C ASP A 204 15.80 -10.54 -20.12
N GLU A 205 15.37 -11.37 -21.06
CA GLU A 205 16.15 -12.52 -21.54
C GLU A 205 17.47 -12.11 -22.23
N LEU A 206 17.45 -11.05 -23.05
CA LEU A 206 18.67 -10.51 -23.66
C LEU A 206 19.68 -10.04 -22.60
N LEU A 207 19.20 -9.31 -21.59
CA LEU A 207 20.05 -8.84 -20.49
C LEU A 207 20.54 -10.00 -19.60
N ASN A 208 19.70 -11.02 -19.36
CA ASN A 208 20.10 -12.22 -18.62
C ASN A 208 21.21 -13.00 -19.33
N LYS A 209 21.11 -13.13 -20.66
CA LYS A 209 22.15 -13.76 -21.48
C LYS A 209 23.44 -12.96 -21.49
N ALA A 210 23.36 -11.64 -21.67
CA ALA A 210 24.54 -10.77 -21.59
C ALA A 210 25.23 -10.85 -20.22
N ARG A 211 24.46 -10.84 -19.11
CA ARG A 211 25.00 -11.04 -17.76
C ARG A 211 25.67 -12.40 -17.59
N SER A 212 25.08 -13.46 -18.13
CA SER A 212 25.64 -14.81 -18.05
C SER A 212 26.96 -14.95 -18.84
N ALA A 213 27.10 -14.22 -19.94
CA ALA A 213 28.32 -14.12 -20.74
C ALA A 213 29.35 -13.11 -20.18
N GLY A 214 29.04 -12.42 -19.08
CA GLY A 214 29.88 -11.35 -18.54
C GLY A 214 30.11 -10.21 -19.54
N ILE A 215 29.08 -9.85 -20.31
CA ILE A 215 29.08 -8.75 -21.28
C ILE A 215 28.21 -7.62 -20.73
N SER A 216 28.81 -6.44 -20.56
CA SER A 216 28.09 -5.22 -20.19
C SER A 216 27.32 -4.69 -21.39
N MET A 217 26.00 -4.61 -21.28
CA MET A 217 25.10 -4.21 -22.35
C MET A 217 23.82 -3.63 -21.76
N PHE A 218 23.27 -2.60 -22.40
CA PHE A 218 21.91 -2.12 -22.14
C PHE A 218 21.09 -2.06 -23.42
N VAL A 219 19.76 -2.07 -23.28
CA VAL A 219 18.82 -2.03 -24.41
C VAL A 219 18.11 -0.68 -24.46
N LYS A 220 18.05 -0.06 -25.63
CA LYS A 220 17.25 1.14 -25.92
C LYS A 220 16.14 0.80 -26.92
N THR A 221 15.03 1.53 -26.83
CA THR A 221 14.01 1.58 -27.89
C THR A 221 13.84 3.00 -28.39
N PRO A 222 13.29 3.16 -29.60
CA PRO A 222 12.64 4.42 -29.96
C PRO A 222 11.62 4.79 -28.87
N PHE A 223 11.70 6.05 -28.42
CA PHE A 223 11.01 6.66 -27.29
C PHE A 223 11.44 6.23 -25.87
N ILE A 224 11.75 7.26 -25.06
CA ILE A 224 12.51 7.19 -23.81
C ILE A 224 11.67 6.67 -22.63
N PHE A 225 10.36 6.88 -22.64
CA PHE A 225 9.52 6.64 -21.46
C PHE A 225 9.09 5.19 -21.26
N ALA A 226 9.15 4.33 -22.27
CA ALA A 226 8.50 3.02 -22.20
C ALA A 226 9.33 1.96 -21.46
N ILE A 227 10.58 1.71 -21.86
CA ILE A 227 11.28 0.50 -21.40
C ILE A 227 11.66 0.54 -19.92
N GLN A 228 12.42 1.54 -19.50
CA GLN A 228 13.01 1.53 -18.16
C GLN A 228 11.93 1.66 -17.09
N HIS A 229 10.92 2.48 -17.35
CA HIS A 229 9.70 2.54 -16.56
C HIS A 229 9.02 1.17 -16.50
N ASP A 230 8.64 0.58 -17.64
CA ASP A 230 7.85 -0.65 -17.66
C ASP A 230 8.58 -1.84 -17.01
N LEU A 231 9.91 -1.94 -17.16
CA LEU A 231 10.71 -2.97 -16.50
C LEU A 231 10.75 -2.81 -14.98
N GLN A 232 10.80 -1.58 -14.47
CA GLN A 232 11.01 -1.31 -13.04
C GLN A 232 9.71 -1.19 -12.24
N VAL A 233 8.61 -0.82 -12.87
CA VAL A 233 7.34 -0.47 -12.19
C VAL A 233 6.81 -1.61 -11.33
N MET A 234 6.71 -2.83 -11.88
CA MET A 234 6.14 -3.95 -11.13
C MET A 234 7.00 -4.31 -9.91
N SER A 235 8.32 -4.39 -10.09
CA SER A 235 9.25 -4.64 -8.99
C SER A 235 9.15 -3.56 -7.90
N THR A 236 9.16 -2.29 -8.31
CA THR A 236 9.09 -1.15 -7.39
C THR A 236 7.78 -1.15 -6.60
N ILE A 237 6.65 -1.41 -7.26
CA ILE A 237 5.34 -1.46 -6.60
C ILE A 237 5.22 -2.66 -5.65
N ILE A 238 5.75 -3.83 -6.02
CA ILE A 238 5.77 -5.01 -5.14
C ILE A 238 6.61 -4.72 -3.88
N ILE A 239 7.79 -4.09 -4.04
CA ILE A 239 8.63 -3.68 -2.92
C ILE A 239 7.90 -2.67 -2.04
N ALA A 240 7.33 -1.61 -2.63
CA ALA A 240 6.60 -0.58 -1.89
C ALA A 240 5.38 -1.15 -1.15
N PHE A 241 4.63 -2.05 -1.77
CA PHE A 241 3.50 -2.73 -1.14
C PHE A 241 3.95 -3.67 -0.01
N SER A 242 5.06 -4.38 -0.19
CA SER A 242 5.63 -5.26 0.86
C SER A 242 6.09 -4.46 2.08
N LEU A 243 6.74 -3.31 1.85
CA LEU A 243 7.13 -2.37 2.91
C LEU A 243 5.91 -1.80 3.64
N LEU A 244 4.87 -1.41 2.89
CA LEU A 244 3.59 -0.98 3.47
C LEU A 244 3.00 -2.09 4.34
N LEU A 245 2.93 -3.33 3.85
CA LEU A 245 2.37 -4.45 4.59
C LEU A 245 3.16 -4.75 5.88
N CYS A 246 4.49 -4.68 5.83
CA CYS A 246 5.36 -4.83 6.99
C CYS A 246 5.10 -3.73 8.03
N CYS A 247 5.06 -2.47 7.59
CA CYS A 247 4.75 -1.33 8.46
C CYS A 247 3.37 -1.43 9.11
N VAL A 248 2.36 -1.85 8.34
CA VAL A 248 1.00 -2.06 8.84
C VAL A 248 0.96 -3.21 9.85
N CYS A 249 1.70 -4.29 9.60
CA CYS A 249 1.80 -5.41 10.54
C CYS A 249 2.41 -4.97 11.87
N THR A 250 3.57 -4.30 11.84
CA THR A 250 4.26 -3.86 13.06
C THR A 250 3.46 -2.83 13.84
N LEU A 251 2.90 -1.82 13.16
CA LEU A 251 2.09 -0.78 13.80
C LEU A 251 0.80 -1.34 14.39
N SER A 252 0.09 -2.22 13.67
CA SER A 252 -1.16 -2.81 14.18
C SER A 252 -0.91 -3.72 15.38
N LEU A 253 0.16 -4.52 15.38
CA LEU A 253 0.54 -5.33 16.56
C LEU A 253 0.88 -4.45 17.75
N PHE A 254 1.66 -3.38 17.53
CA PHE A 254 2.04 -2.44 18.59
C PHE A 254 0.84 -1.68 19.16
N LEU A 255 -0.07 -1.22 18.32
CA LEU A 255 -1.23 -0.42 18.73
C LEU A 255 -2.34 -1.27 19.37
N PHE A 256 -2.66 -2.43 18.78
CA PHE A 256 -3.78 -3.24 19.24
C PHE A 256 -3.39 -4.27 20.29
N GLY A 257 -2.17 -4.81 20.22
CA GLY A 257 -1.75 -5.94 21.06
C GLY A 257 -2.53 -7.25 20.80
N ILE A 258 -3.36 -7.30 19.75
CA ILE A 258 -4.24 -8.44 19.45
C ILE A 258 -3.92 -8.96 18.03
N PRO A 259 -3.33 -10.17 17.90
CA PRO A 259 -2.86 -10.68 16.60
C PRO A 259 -4.00 -10.93 15.60
N SER A 260 -5.20 -11.28 16.06
CA SER A 260 -6.35 -11.50 15.15
C SER A 260 -6.78 -10.23 14.40
N LEU A 261 -6.73 -9.07 15.07
CA LEU A 261 -7.05 -7.79 14.44
C LEU A 261 -5.96 -7.37 13.45
N THR A 262 -4.69 -7.64 13.74
CA THR A 262 -3.61 -7.45 12.77
C THR A 262 -3.83 -8.30 11.52
N VAL A 263 -4.10 -9.59 11.68
CA VAL A 263 -4.36 -10.49 10.53
C VAL A 263 -5.53 -9.96 9.69
N LEU A 264 -6.61 -9.49 10.32
CA LEU A 264 -7.72 -8.88 9.61
C LEU A 264 -7.32 -7.65 8.78
N VAL A 265 -6.53 -6.74 9.35
CA VAL A 265 -6.04 -5.54 8.65
C VAL A 265 -5.19 -5.94 7.44
N LEU A 266 -4.31 -6.93 7.59
CA LEU A 266 -3.45 -7.43 6.51
C LEU A 266 -4.27 -8.11 5.41
N LEU A 267 -5.24 -8.97 5.77
CA LEU A 267 -6.13 -9.61 4.80
C LEU A 267 -7.00 -8.60 4.06
N SER A 268 -7.50 -7.57 4.75
CA SER A 268 -8.26 -6.49 4.10
C SER A 268 -7.39 -5.72 3.11
N ASN A 269 -6.12 -5.45 3.45
CA ASN A 269 -5.17 -4.80 2.55
C ASN A 269 -4.92 -5.62 1.29
N LEU A 270 -4.58 -6.90 1.45
CA LEU A 270 -4.32 -7.82 0.34
C LEU A 270 -5.54 -7.96 -0.57
N SER A 271 -6.72 -8.09 0.03
CA SER A 271 -7.98 -8.20 -0.70
C SER A 271 -8.29 -6.94 -1.50
N VAL A 272 -8.21 -5.76 -0.88
CA VAL A 272 -8.54 -4.49 -1.55
C VAL A 272 -7.56 -4.18 -2.68
N ILE A 273 -6.25 -4.32 -2.48
CA ILE A 273 -5.29 -4.05 -3.56
C ILE A 273 -5.44 -5.03 -4.72
N ALA A 274 -5.64 -6.33 -4.45
CA ALA A 274 -5.87 -7.34 -5.48
C ALA A 274 -7.17 -7.05 -6.23
N GLY A 275 -8.22 -6.63 -5.53
CA GLY A 275 -9.45 -6.18 -6.15
C GLY A 275 -9.28 -4.95 -7.03
N VAL A 276 -8.62 -3.91 -6.53
CA VAL A 276 -8.42 -2.68 -7.31
C VAL A 276 -7.66 -2.98 -8.59
N ILE A 277 -6.58 -3.76 -8.52
CA ILE A 277 -5.79 -4.13 -9.70
C ILE A 277 -6.61 -5.05 -10.63
N GLY A 278 -7.23 -6.11 -10.10
CA GLY A 278 -7.98 -7.08 -10.89
C GLY A 278 -9.24 -6.51 -11.54
N PHE A 279 -10.00 -5.66 -10.85
CA PHE A 279 -11.16 -5.01 -11.46
C PHE A 279 -10.78 -3.83 -12.37
N ALA A 280 -9.61 -3.22 -12.18
CA ALA A 280 -9.09 -2.22 -13.11
C ALA A 280 -8.78 -2.83 -14.49
N THR A 281 -8.30 -4.08 -14.55
CA THR A 281 -8.08 -4.77 -15.83
C THR A 281 -9.39 -5.07 -16.55
N TYR A 282 -10.43 -5.54 -15.83
CA TYR A 282 -11.77 -5.72 -16.42
C TYR A 282 -12.40 -4.41 -16.90
N TRP A 283 -12.11 -3.30 -16.20
CA TRP A 283 -12.56 -1.97 -16.62
C TRP A 283 -11.66 -1.31 -17.67
N LEU A 284 -10.69 -2.05 -18.21
CA LEU A 284 -9.76 -1.61 -19.26
C LEU A 284 -9.05 -0.30 -18.89
N ILE A 285 -8.67 -0.15 -17.62
CA ILE A 285 -7.87 0.98 -17.16
C ILE A 285 -6.39 0.66 -17.42
N PRO A 286 -5.64 1.50 -18.14
CA PRO A 286 -4.21 1.29 -18.35
C PRO A 286 -3.45 1.26 -17.02
N ILE A 287 -2.77 0.14 -16.76
CA ILE A 287 -1.95 -0.05 -15.56
C ILE A 287 -0.56 0.52 -15.83
N ASN A 288 -0.13 1.51 -15.06
CA ASN A 288 1.17 2.17 -15.18
C ASN A 288 1.60 2.72 -13.81
N ALA A 289 2.79 3.35 -13.71
CA ALA A 289 3.26 3.89 -12.42
C ALA A 289 2.22 4.81 -11.75
N ILE A 290 1.53 5.65 -12.52
CA ILE A 290 0.59 6.64 -11.98
C ILE A 290 -0.65 5.93 -11.43
N THR A 291 -1.26 5.03 -12.19
CA THR A 291 -2.45 4.29 -11.74
C THR A 291 -2.15 3.33 -10.60
N LEU A 292 -0.99 2.67 -10.60
CA LEU A 292 -0.53 1.81 -9.50
C LEU A 292 -0.21 2.60 -8.24
N PHE A 293 0.43 3.76 -8.36
CA PHE A 293 0.66 4.67 -7.23
C PHE A 293 -0.67 5.10 -6.59
N MET A 294 -1.65 5.47 -7.41
CA MET A 294 -2.98 5.84 -6.92
C MET A 294 -3.70 4.67 -6.25
N ALA A 295 -3.57 3.44 -6.79
CA ALA A 295 -4.10 2.24 -6.15
C ALA A 295 -3.44 1.99 -4.78
N LEU A 296 -2.11 2.14 -4.69
CA LEU A 296 -1.36 1.99 -3.44
C LEU A 296 -1.73 3.07 -2.41
N ALA A 297 -1.87 4.32 -2.84
CA ALA A 297 -2.31 5.42 -1.99
C ALA A 297 -3.75 5.18 -1.46
N GLY A 298 -4.65 4.72 -2.32
CA GLY A 298 -6.00 4.32 -1.91
C GLY A 298 -6.01 3.11 -0.95
N ASN A 299 -5.08 2.17 -1.12
CA ASN A 299 -4.90 1.05 -0.18
C ASN A 299 -4.34 1.51 1.18
N ALA A 300 -3.48 2.52 1.22
CA ALA A 300 -3.05 3.15 2.47
C ALA A 300 -4.22 3.83 3.21
N LEU A 301 -5.11 4.52 2.48
CA LEU A 301 -6.35 5.06 3.05
C LEU A 301 -7.28 3.95 3.57
N THR A 302 -7.40 2.85 2.82
CA THR A 302 -8.13 1.65 3.24
C THR A 302 -7.59 1.11 4.57
N THR A 303 -6.27 1.02 4.71
CA THR A 303 -5.63 0.60 5.97
C THR A 303 -6.05 1.48 7.14
N ALA A 304 -6.04 2.80 6.96
CA ALA A 304 -6.43 3.73 8.01
C ALA A 304 -7.91 3.53 8.40
N ILE A 305 -8.80 3.37 7.42
CA ILE A 305 -10.22 3.09 7.63
C ILE A 305 -10.43 1.79 8.42
N VAL A 306 -9.80 0.70 7.99
CA VAL A 306 -9.92 -0.63 8.62
C VAL A 306 -9.34 -0.60 10.04
N SER A 307 -8.19 0.04 10.23
CA SER A 307 -7.54 0.19 11.54
C SER A 307 -8.39 1.01 12.50
N TYR A 308 -9.02 2.08 12.03
CA TYR A 308 -9.94 2.89 12.82
C TYR A 308 -11.18 2.11 13.26
N PHE A 309 -11.73 1.27 12.37
CA PHE A 309 -12.82 0.35 12.73
C PHE A 309 -12.36 -0.68 13.78
N CYS A 310 -11.19 -1.30 13.58
CA CYS A 310 -10.61 -2.27 14.52
C CYS A 310 -10.36 -1.67 15.90
N TYR A 311 -9.88 -0.42 15.97
CA TYR A 311 -9.68 0.31 17.21
C TYR A 311 -10.98 0.46 18.02
N ASN A 312 -12.07 0.88 17.37
CA ASN A 312 -13.36 1.05 18.03
C ASN A 312 -13.94 -0.28 18.48
N PHE A 313 -13.73 -1.34 17.70
CA PHE A 313 -14.15 -2.69 18.07
C PHE A 313 -13.35 -3.28 19.24
N ALA A 314 -12.04 -3.05 19.29
CA ALA A 314 -11.18 -3.45 20.40
C ALA A 314 -11.61 -2.72 21.68
N THR A 315 -11.83 -1.41 21.59
CA THR A 315 -12.28 -0.57 22.71
C THR A 315 -13.68 -0.97 23.22
N ALA A 316 -14.58 -1.38 22.32
CA ALA A 316 -15.90 -1.87 22.67
C ALA A 316 -15.87 -3.19 23.47
N GLY A 317 -14.87 -4.04 23.24
CA GLY A 317 -14.71 -5.33 23.93
C GLY A 317 -14.60 -5.21 25.45
N LYS A 318 -14.11 -4.07 25.95
CA LYS A 318 -14.06 -3.78 27.39
C LYS A 318 -15.44 -3.47 28.01
N ARG A 319 -16.49 -3.31 27.19
CA ARG A 319 -17.81 -2.82 27.61
C ARG A 319 -18.98 -3.70 27.14
N GLN A 320 -18.79 -4.60 26.17
CA GLN A 320 -19.86 -5.34 25.50
C GLN A 320 -19.52 -6.83 25.41
N LYS A 321 -20.51 -7.71 25.68
CA LYS A 321 -20.30 -9.16 25.87
C LYS A 321 -20.25 -9.97 24.57
N THR A 322 -20.89 -9.53 23.48
CA THR A 322 -20.96 -10.31 22.23
C THR A 322 -20.24 -9.61 21.06
N GLY A 323 -19.68 -10.39 20.13
CA GLY A 323 -19.00 -9.87 18.94
C GLY A 323 -19.93 -8.99 18.09
N GLU A 324 -21.20 -9.37 17.97
CA GLU A 324 -22.23 -8.59 17.28
C GLU A 324 -22.45 -7.21 17.92
N GLN A 325 -22.51 -7.11 19.26
CA GLN A 325 -22.67 -5.83 19.95
C GLN A 325 -21.47 -4.91 19.72
N ARG A 326 -20.25 -5.48 19.70
CA ARG A 326 -19.01 -4.74 19.42
C ARG A 326 -18.98 -4.22 17.98
N VAL A 327 -19.45 -5.00 17.01
CA VAL A 327 -19.63 -4.53 15.62
C VAL A 327 -20.62 -3.37 15.57
N ARG A 328 -21.79 -3.49 16.22
CA ARG A 328 -22.80 -2.42 16.25
C ARG A 328 -22.27 -1.11 16.81
N TYR A 329 -21.50 -1.18 17.90
CA TYR A 329 -20.82 -0.01 18.48
C TYR A 329 -19.82 0.61 17.49
N SER A 330 -19.01 -0.23 16.82
CA SER A 330 -17.99 0.24 15.88
C SER A 330 -18.60 0.98 14.68
N PHE A 331 -19.71 0.47 14.13
CA PHE A 331 -20.46 1.20 13.11
C PHE A 331 -21.02 2.52 13.64
N GLN A 332 -21.57 2.53 14.85
CA GLN A 332 -22.14 3.75 15.45
C GLN A 332 -21.09 4.86 15.57
N SER A 333 -19.85 4.52 15.92
CA SER A 333 -18.75 5.47 16.04
C SER A 333 -18.10 5.84 14.70
N CYS A 334 -18.05 4.92 13.73
CA CYS A 334 -17.19 5.09 12.55
C CYS A 334 -17.93 5.27 11.21
N LEU A 335 -19.22 4.94 11.10
CA LEU A 335 -19.92 4.88 9.80
C LEU A 335 -19.88 6.22 9.04
N LEU A 336 -20.18 7.33 9.71
CA LEU A 336 -20.17 8.66 9.08
C LEU A 336 -18.74 9.10 8.69
N PRO A 337 -17.74 9.11 9.60
CA PRO A 337 -16.37 9.44 9.24
C PRO A 337 -15.80 8.59 8.10
N ILE A 338 -16.04 7.27 8.11
CA ILE A 338 -15.53 6.38 7.06
C ILE A 338 -16.24 6.63 5.73
N THR A 339 -17.57 6.86 5.75
CA THR A 339 -18.31 7.20 4.53
C THR A 339 -17.74 8.47 3.90
N LEU A 340 -17.47 9.50 4.69
CA LEU A 340 -16.81 10.71 4.19
C LEU A 340 -15.41 10.42 3.67
N ALA A 341 -14.61 9.60 4.36
CA ALA A 341 -13.27 9.21 3.91
C ALA A 341 -13.28 8.50 2.54
N CYS A 342 -14.31 7.72 2.21
CA CYS A 342 -14.45 7.09 0.90
C CYS A 342 -14.90 8.07 -0.20
N PHE A 343 -15.82 9.00 0.09
CA PHE A 343 -16.42 9.84 -0.96
C PHE A 343 -15.73 11.19 -1.18
N VAL A 344 -15.12 11.76 -0.14
CA VAL A 344 -14.41 13.06 -0.24
C VAL A 344 -13.30 13.02 -1.29
N PRO A 345 -12.42 11.99 -1.35
CA PRO A 345 -11.40 11.90 -2.39
C PRO A 345 -11.96 11.94 -3.82
N ILE A 346 -13.12 11.32 -4.06
CA ILE A 346 -13.76 11.35 -5.40
C ILE A 346 -14.19 12.78 -5.74
N VAL A 347 -14.83 13.47 -4.78
CA VAL A 347 -15.33 14.85 -4.97
C VAL A 347 -14.16 15.83 -5.16
N THR A 348 -13.08 15.68 -4.40
CA THR A 348 -11.93 16.59 -4.49
C THR A 348 -11.15 16.44 -5.78
N TYR A 349 -11.13 15.24 -6.38
CA TYR A 349 -10.50 15.00 -7.68
C TYR A 349 -11.38 15.37 -8.88
N LEU A 350 -12.69 15.56 -8.68
CA LEU A 350 -13.63 15.85 -9.76
C LEU A 350 -13.22 17.06 -10.65
N PRO A 351 -12.72 18.19 -10.10
CA PRO A 351 -12.28 19.32 -10.92
C PRO A 351 -11.11 19.00 -11.86
N LEU A 352 -10.26 18.01 -11.53
CA LEU A 352 -9.11 17.65 -12.38
C LEU A 352 -9.55 17.03 -13.71
N LEU A 353 -10.78 16.50 -13.80
CA LEU A 353 -11.34 16.00 -15.06
C LEU A 353 -11.54 17.10 -16.11
N LEU A 354 -11.65 18.37 -15.68
CA LEU A 354 -11.76 19.52 -16.59
C LEU A 354 -10.49 19.75 -17.42
N SER A 355 -9.36 19.17 -17.03
CA SER A 355 -8.11 19.25 -17.80
C SER A 355 -8.17 18.53 -19.15
N GLY A 356 -9.16 17.64 -19.36
CA GLY A 356 -9.30 16.89 -20.61
C GLY A 356 -8.21 15.85 -20.88
N LEU A 357 -7.32 15.59 -19.90
CA LEU A 357 -6.21 14.65 -20.03
C LEU A 357 -6.67 13.21 -19.75
N PRO A 358 -6.39 12.23 -20.63
CA PRO A 358 -6.73 10.83 -20.38
C PRO A 358 -6.14 10.27 -19.08
N VAL A 359 -4.90 10.66 -18.73
CA VAL A 359 -4.26 10.21 -17.48
C VAL A 359 -5.06 10.60 -16.24
N MET A 360 -5.65 11.80 -16.23
CA MET A 360 -6.50 12.25 -15.12
C MET A 360 -7.79 11.43 -15.03
N MET A 361 -8.36 11.04 -16.18
CA MET A 361 -9.50 10.13 -16.21
C MET A 361 -9.14 8.73 -15.69
N HIS A 362 -7.94 8.23 -15.99
CA HIS A 362 -7.48 6.92 -15.49
C HIS A 362 -7.32 6.95 -13.95
N VAL A 363 -6.69 7.99 -13.42
CA VAL A 363 -6.57 8.24 -11.97
C VAL A 363 -7.93 8.30 -11.29
N PHE A 364 -8.88 9.05 -11.88
CA PHE A 364 -10.23 9.17 -11.34
C PHE A 364 -10.98 7.83 -11.31
N LYS A 365 -10.85 7.00 -12.35
CA LYS A 365 -11.44 5.65 -12.37
C LYS A 365 -10.86 4.75 -11.27
N ILE A 366 -9.54 4.79 -11.05
CA ILE A 366 -8.89 4.03 -9.96
C ILE A 366 -9.37 4.51 -8.58
N LEU A 367 -9.55 5.82 -8.40
CA LEU A 367 -10.09 6.38 -7.16
C LEU A 367 -11.52 5.91 -6.88
N ILE A 368 -12.39 5.93 -7.90
CA ILE A 368 -13.76 5.38 -7.79
C ILE A 368 -13.70 3.91 -7.41
N LEU A 369 -12.87 3.13 -8.11
CA LEU A 369 -12.76 1.69 -7.88
C LEU A 369 -12.27 1.38 -6.47
N THR A 370 -11.23 2.07 -6.01
CA THR A 370 -10.66 1.90 -4.67
C THR A 370 -11.68 2.26 -3.59
N SER A 371 -12.37 3.39 -3.75
CA SER A 371 -13.38 3.85 -2.81
C SER A 371 -14.57 2.88 -2.74
N PHE A 372 -15.04 2.40 -3.88
CA PHE A 372 -16.15 1.45 -3.97
C PHE A 372 -15.80 0.10 -3.32
N ILE A 373 -14.64 -0.47 -3.67
CA ILE A 373 -14.17 -1.73 -3.09
C ILE A 373 -13.96 -1.59 -1.57
N THR A 374 -13.35 -0.49 -1.12
CA THR A 374 -13.16 -0.20 0.32
C THR A 374 -14.48 -0.11 1.06
N TYR A 375 -15.47 0.57 0.46
CA TYR A 375 -16.80 0.70 1.05
C TYR A 375 -17.48 -0.67 1.15
N ILE A 376 -17.42 -1.52 0.12
CA ILE A 376 -17.92 -2.90 0.19
C ILE A 376 -17.23 -3.69 1.30
N HIS A 377 -15.91 -3.58 1.44
CA HIS A 377 -15.17 -4.28 2.50
C HIS A 377 -15.62 -3.84 3.89
N LEU A 378 -15.91 -2.55 4.09
CA LEU A 378 -16.42 -2.03 5.35
C LEU A 378 -17.75 -2.68 5.77
N PHE A 379 -18.71 -2.82 4.86
CA PHE A 379 -20.03 -3.36 5.21
C PHE A 379 -20.08 -4.87 5.26
N PHE A 380 -19.39 -5.54 4.34
CA PHE A 380 -19.55 -6.96 4.13
C PHE A 380 -18.38 -7.76 4.70
N PHE A 381 -17.14 -7.35 4.41
CA PHE A 381 -15.97 -8.13 4.81
C PHE A 381 -15.65 -7.97 6.30
N LEU A 382 -15.48 -6.72 6.79
CA LEU A 382 -15.05 -6.47 8.17
C LEU A 382 -15.99 -7.09 9.22
N PRO A 383 -17.32 -6.89 9.18
CA PRO A 383 -18.20 -7.36 10.26
C PRO A 383 -18.22 -8.88 10.35
N ASN A 384 -18.26 -9.55 9.19
CA ASN A 384 -18.29 -11.00 9.09
C ASN A 384 -16.97 -11.63 9.54
N MET A 385 -15.84 -11.10 9.05
CA MET A 385 -14.52 -11.61 9.43
C MET A 385 -14.21 -11.33 10.90
N MET A 386 -14.61 -10.20 11.45
CA MET A 386 -14.39 -9.90 12.88
C MET A 386 -15.17 -10.85 13.78
N ILE A 387 -16.43 -11.12 13.47
CA ILE A 387 -17.23 -12.09 14.23
C ILE A 387 -16.62 -13.50 14.08
N PHE A 388 -16.21 -13.90 12.88
CA PHE A 388 -15.53 -15.17 12.65
C PHE A 388 -14.24 -15.30 13.48
N LEU A 389 -13.36 -14.30 13.43
CA LEU A 389 -12.08 -14.30 14.13
C LEU A 389 -12.24 -14.21 15.67
N THR A 390 -13.32 -13.61 16.18
CA THR A 390 -13.53 -13.43 17.63
C THR A 390 -14.38 -14.53 18.27
N GLU A 391 -15.34 -15.12 17.57
CA GLU A 391 -16.24 -16.13 18.14
C GLU A 391 -15.87 -17.55 17.70
N GLN A 392 -15.44 -17.74 16.44
CA GLN A 392 -15.22 -19.08 15.88
C GLN A 392 -13.79 -19.62 16.05
N ILE A 393 -12.78 -18.74 16.04
CA ILE A 393 -11.40 -19.19 16.25
C ILE A 393 -11.14 -19.62 17.70
N PRO A 394 -11.54 -18.87 18.75
CA PRO A 394 -11.37 -19.33 20.13
C PRO A 394 -12.16 -20.61 20.44
N SER A 395 -13.35 -20.79 19.87
CA SER A 395 -14.16 -22.01 20.06
C SER A 395 -13.63 -23.22 19.28
N PHE A 396 -13.05 -23.01 18.09
CA PHE A 396 -12.34 -24.06 17.36
C PHE A 396 -11.02 -24.43 18.04
N CYS A 397 -10.27 -23.44 18.52
CA CYS A 397 -9.04 -23.65 19.29
C CYS A 397 -9.32 -24.29 20.65
N SER A 398 -10.41 -23.96 21.35
CA SER A 398 -10.78 -24.63 22.61
C SER A 398 -11.19 -26.09 22.38
N SER A 399 -11.88 -26.37 21.27
CA SER A 399 -12.21 -27.74 20.85
C SER A 399 -10.96 -28.56 20.48
N LEU A 400 -9.91 -27.90 19.96
CA LEU A 400 -8.58 -28.50 19.75
C LEU A 400 -7.73 -28.55 21.03
N GLN A 401 -7.93 -27.63 21.97
CA GLN A 401 -7.26 -27.58 23.28
C GLN A 401 -7.76 -28.71 24.19
N ASP A 402 -9.04 -29.07 24.12
CA ASP A 402 -9.60 -30.26 24.77
C ASP A 402 -8.94 -31.58 24.26
N ILE A 403 -8.22 -31.53 23.14
CA ILE A 403 -7.43 -32.64 22.58
C ILE A 403 -5.92 -32.50 22.95
N CYS A 404 -5.48 -31.32 23.37
CA CYS A 404 -4.07 -30.95 23.52
C CYS A 404 -3.78 -30.33 24.90
N ASP A 405 -4.15 -31.04 25.96
CA ASP A 405 -4.08 -30.61 27.36
C ASP A 405 -2.64 -30.58 27.94
N GLU A 406 -1.63 -30.25 27.13
CA GLU A 406 -0.22 -30.22 27.58
C GLU A 406 0.68 -29.16 26.91
N CYS A 407 0.12 -28.16 26.22
CA CYS A 407 0.94 -27.06 25.70
C CYS A 407 0.35 -25.68 26.03
N CYS A 408 0.97 -25.01 27.02
CA CYS A 408 0.69 -23.64 27.40
C CYS A 408 0.95 -22.67 26.24
N CYS A 409 -0.10 -22.24 25.54
CA CYS A 409 -0.07 -21.06 24.66
C CYS A 409 -1.33 -20.21 24.88
N TYR A 410 -1.17 -19.17 25.72
CA TYR A 410 -2.15 -18.09 25.92
C TYR A 410 -2.19 -17.14 24.71
N CYS A 411 -2.57 -17.64 23.53
CA CYS A 411 -2.57 -16.82 22.31
C CYS A 411 -3.90 -16.12 22.00
N PHE A 412 -4.99 -16.40 22.73
CA PHE A 412 -6.33 -15.95 22.32
C PHE A 412 -7.32 -15.60 23.45
N ASP A 413 -6.86 -15.47 24.70
CA ASP A 413 -7.75 -15.04 25.77
C ASP A 413 -7.81 -13.50 25.80
N ILE A 414 -8.95 -12.94 25.41
CA ILE A 414 -9.27 -11.55 25.77
C ILE A 414 -9.69 -11.64 27.22
N GLU A 415 -8.79 -11.25 28.12
CA GLU A 415 -9.07 -11.12 29.55
C GLU A 415 -10.42 -10.42 29.75
N GLU A 416 -11.44 -11.18 30.15
CA GLU A 416 -12.67 -10.61 30.73
C GLU A 416 -12.29 -10.05 32.09
N ASP A 417 -11.67 -8.88 32.06
CA ASP A 417 -11.40 -8.10 33.24
C ASP A 417 -12.77 -7.75 33.84
N SER A 418 -13.17 -8.53 34.84
CA SER A 418 -14.46 -8.47 35.53
C SER A 418 -14.60 -7.19 36.38
N GLY A 419 -13.77 -6.19 36.12
CA GLY A 419 -13.77 -4.85 36.71
C GLY A 419 -14.65 -3.84 35.95
N SER A 420 -15.67 -4.29 35.22
CA SER A 420 -16.73 -3.35 34.82
C SER A 420 -17.48 -2.91 36.07
N ILE A 421 -17.69 -1.60 36.25
CA ILE A 421 -18.41 -0.98 37.38
C ILE A 421 -19.90 -1.43 37.48
N TYR A 422 -20.33 -2.37 36.64
CA TYR A 422 -21.71 -2.84 36.48
C TYR A 422 -21.94 -4.29 36.93
N TYR A 423 -21.28 -4.76 37.99
CA TYR A 423 -21.69 -6.01 38.64
C TYR A 423 -22.47 -5.71 39.92
N ILE A 424 -23.80 -5.66 39.82
CA ILE A 424 -24.70 -5.73 40.98
C ILE A 424 -25.24 -7.16 41.03
N PRO A 425 -24.79 -8.00 41.98
CA PRO A 425 -25.34 -9.34 42.12
C PRO A 425 -26.79 -9.23 42.61
N THR A 426 -27.75 -9.61 41.78
CA THR A 426 -29.13 -9.82 42.21
C THR A 426 -29.18 -11.11 43.02
N GLY A 427 -29.17 -10.96 44.35
CA GLY A 427 -29.34 -12.06 45.27
C GLY A 427 -30.74 -12.68 45.17
N GLY A 428 -30.78 -14.00 45.00
CA GLY A 428 -31.91 -14.82 45.41
C GLY A 428 -32.72 -15.47 44.29
N ARG A 429 -32.29 -16.66 43.85
CA ARG A 429 -33.19 -17.81 43.61
C ARG A 429 -32.36 -19.09 43.53
N ALA A 430 -32.43 -19.86 44.60
CA ALA A 430 -31.90 -21.21 44.64
C ALA A 430 -32.84 -22.14 43.88
N THR A 431 -32.36 -22.74 42.80
CA THR A 431 -32.90 -24.00 42.27
C THR A 431 -31.75 -24.92 41.89
N SER A 432 -31.89 -26.13 42.38
CA SER A 432 -30.94 -27.23 42.49
C SER A 432 -30.53 -27.85 41.15
N GLN A 433 -29.23 -28.12 41.06
CA GLN A 433 -28.56 -29.28 40.43
C GLN A 433 -28.89 -29.64 38.97
N LEU A 434 -27.91 -29.45 38.07
CA LEU A 434 -27.40 -30.55 37.23
C LEU A 434 -25.97 -30.29 36.71
N ASN A 435 -25.03 -31.07 37.25
CA ASN A 435 -23.69 -31.50 36.79
C ASN A 435 -22.90 -30.67 35.75
N GLY A 436 -21.77 -30.11 36.19
CA GLY A 436 -20.64 -29.67 35.36
C GLY A 436 -19.64 -28.82 36.16
N LEU A 437 -18.40 -29.30 36.31
CA LEU A 437 -17.33 -28.76 37.16
C LEU A 437 -17.16 -27.23 37.07
N THR A 438 -17.54 -26.53 38.14
CA THR A 438 -17.17 -25.13 38.40
C THR A 438 -16.21 -25.09 39.59
N LYS A 439 -14.97 -24.67 39.35
CA LYS A 439 -14.01 -24.34 40.42
C LYS A 439 -14.52 -23.11 41.16
N GLN A 440 -15.02 -23.30 42.39
CA GLN A 440 -15.24 -22.22 43.35
C GLN A 440 -13.89 -21.74 43.91
N TYR A 441 -13.49 -20.50 43.62
CA TYR A 441 -12.45 -19.83 44.39
C TYR A 441 -13.07 -19.27 45.67
N SER A 442 -12.64 -19.82 46.80
CA SER A 442 -13.00 -19.36 48.15
C SER A 442 -11.92 -18.40 48.63
N TYR A 443 -12.22 -17.11 48.82
CA TYR A 443 -11.29 -16.19 49.50
C TYR A 443 -11.53 -16.28 51.01
N ALA A 444 -10.81 -17.19 51.68
CA ALA A 444 -10.62 -17.14 53.12
C ALA A 444 -9.41 -16.25 53.43
N LEU A 445 -9.61 -15.17 54.20
CA LEU A 445 -8.53 -14.37 54.77
C LEU A 445 -7.66 -15.26 55.67
N THR A 446 -6.39 -15.44 55.32
CA THR A 446 -5.40 -16.13 56.15
C THR A 446 -4.89 -15.20 57.26
N VAL A 447 -5.17 -15.56 58.51
CA VAL A 447 -4.57 -15.01 59.73
C VAL A 447 -3.26 -15.75 60.02
N PRO A 448 -2.13 -15.10 60.36
CA PRO A 448 -0.92 -15.80 60.77
C PRO A 448 -0.99 -16.24 62.25
N PRO A 449 -0.33 -17.36 62.64
CA PRO A 449 -0.54 -18.01 63.93
C PRO A 449 0.33 -17.43 65.06
N ASN A 450 -0.21 -17.53 66.28
CA ASN A 450 0.42 -17.21 67.57
C ASN A 450 1.61 -18.13 67.91
N THR A 451 2.64 -17.57 68.55
CA THR A 451 3.53 -18.31 69.48
C THR A 451 3.64 -17.54 70.79
N ARG A 452 3.34 -18.22 71.91
CA ARG A 452 3.33 -17.69 73.29
C ARG A 452 4.73 -17.70 73.92
N GLY A 453 5.02 -16.68 74.74
CA GLY A 453 6.12 -16.67 75.72
C GLY A 453 5.98 -15.49 76.70
N MET A 454 5.97 -15.78 78.00
CA MET A 454 5.67 -14.91 79.16
C MET A 454 6.68 -13.79 79.45
N LEU A 455 6.22 -12.65 79.99
CA LEU A 455 6.63 -12.05 81.29
C LEU A 455 5.86 -10.71 81.56
N LEU A 456 5.55 -10.48 82.84
CA LEU A 456 4.71 -9.41 83.43
C LEU A 456 5.50 -8.07 83.69
N PRO A 457 4.88 -6.98 84.21
CA PRO A 457 5.11 -5.55 83.90
C PRO A 457 5.90 -4.80 85.02
N PRO A 458 6.10 -3.43 85.08
CA PRO A 458 5.05 -2.40 85.33
C PRO A 458 5.30 -0.92 84.84
N LYS A 459 4.23 -0.09 84.93
CA LYS A 459 4.10 1.35 85.29
C LYS A 459 5.13 2.43 84.82
N ALA A 460 4.61 3.52 84.24
CA ALA A 460 4.51 4.89 84.81
C ALA A 460 4.78 6.07 83.83
N ALA A 461 3.97 7.14 83.99
CA ALA A 461 4.18 8.57 83.67
C ALA A 461 4.54 8.96 82.21
N GLY A 462 3.84 9.83 81.48
CA GLY A 462 3.05 11.00 81.90
C GLY A 462 3.93 12.25 81.89
N TYR A 463 4.08 12.93 80.73
CA TYR A 463 4.39 14.37 80.64
C TYR A 463 3.93 14.94 79.27
N LEU A 464 2.87 15.76 79.34
CA LEU A 464 2.56 16.92 78.48
C LEU A 464 3.34 18.12 79.07
N PRO A 465 3.69 19.21 78.32
CA PRO A 465 2.66 20.16 77.85
C PRO A 465 2.91 20.93 76.53
N VAL A 466 1.79 21.17 75.83
CA VAL A 466 1.24 22.44 75.28
C VAL A 466 2.21 23.54 74.79
N THR A 467 2.12 23.84 73.49
CA THR A 467 1.89 25.20 72.92
C THR A 467 1.08 25.05 71.62
N ALA A 468 -0.21 25.38 71.67
CA ALA A 468 -0.82 26.61 71.15
C ALA A 468 -1.14 26.55 69.63
N THR A 469 -2.43 26.34 69.30
CA THR A 469 -3.35 27.32 68.63
C THR A 469 -3.29 27.22 67.09
N VAL A 470 -4.33 27.06 66.26
CA VAL A 470 -5.80 27.29 66.30
C VAL A 470 -6.44 26.43 65.17
N ALA A 471 -7.64 25.89 65.38
CA ALA A 471 -8.63 25.55 64.33
C ALA A 471 -9.80 26.57 64.43
N PRO A 472 -10.80 26.73 63.53
CA PRO A 472 -11.19 25.93 62.35
C PRO A 472 -11.77 26.76 61.14
N ALA A 473 -12.34 26.04 60.16
CA ALA A 473 -13.59 26.36 59.42
C ALA A 473 -13.61 27.08 58.04
N LEU A 474 -14.31 26.37 57.12
CA LEU A 474 -15.23 26.77 56.03
C LEU A 474 -14.76 27.42 54.69
N ILE A 475 -15.30 26.81 53.62
CA ILE A 475 -15.54 27.14 52.18
C ILE A 475 -16.03 28.61 51.96
N PRO A 476 -16.01 29.26 50.75
CA PRO A 476 -15.52 28.97 49.37
C PRO A 476 -14.60 30.07 48.77
N ASP A 477 -14.08 29.93 47.54
CA ASP A 477 -14.35 30.90 46.45
C ASP A 477 -13.74 30.52 45.09
N VAL A 478 -14.63 30.57 44.10
CA VAL A 478 -14.43 30.63 42.65
C VAL A 478 -14.44 32.11 42.25
N LEU A 479 -13.70 32.50 41.19
CA LEU A 479 -14.03 33.49 40.12
C LEU A 479 -12.73 34.06 39.48
N PRO A 480 -12.75 34.70 38.28
CA PRO A 480 -13.74 34.66 37.19
C PRO A 480 -13.12 34.49 35.78
N TYR A 481 -13.91 33.93 34.85
CA TYR A 481 -13.77 34.11 33.40
C TYR A 481 -14.63 35.31 32.97
N GLN A 482 -14.05 36.29 32.28
CA GLN A 482 -14.77 37.45 31.75
C GLN A 482 -15.52 37.12 30.45
N PRO A 483 -16.82 37.44 30.34
CA PRO A 483 -17.50 37.60 29.07
C PRO A 483 -17.55 39.09 28.68
N ASN A 484 -17.52 39.40 27.38
CA ASN A 484 -17.94 40.71 26.88
C ASN A 484 -18.97 40.56 25.75
N PRO A 485 -19.89 41.55 25.60
CA PRO A 485 -21.23 41.34 25.08
C PRO A 485 -21.43 41.76 23.62
N ILE A 486 -22.58 41.34 23.08
CA ILE A 486 -23.18 41.73 21.79
C ILE A 486 -23.88 43.10 21.91
N VAL A 487 -24.02 43.82 20.78
CA VAL A 487 -24.99 44.88 20.34
C VAL A 487 -24.18 46.00 19.62
N SER A 488 -24.46 46.56 18.44
CA SER A 488 -25.67 46.84 17.64
C SER A 488 -25.32 47.04 16.15
N ILE A 489 -26.34 46.83 15.31
CA ILE A 489 -26.54 47.19 13.90
C ILE A 489 -26.37 48.70 13.61
N GLY A 490 -25.89 49.04 12.40
CA GLY A 490 -25.95 50.39 11.82
C GLY A 490 -25.36 50.50 10.39
N ASN A 491 -26.23 50.70 9.40
CA ASN A 491 -26.02 50.76 7.95
C ASN A 491 -25.10 51.92 7.44
N TYR A 492 -24.46 51.76 6.26
CA TYR A 492 -24.73 52.47 4.96
C TYR A 492 -23.49 52.65 4.04
N ARG A 493 -23.70 52.29 2.75
CA ARG A 493 -23.15 52.79 1.45
C ARG A 493 -21.65 52.70 1.04
N SER A 494 -21.42 51.80 0.08
CA SER A 494 -20.98 52.04 -1.33
C SER A 494 -20.05 53.23 -1.66
N THR A 495 -18.87 52.91 -2.25
CA THR A 495 -18.46 53.44 -3.58
C THR A 495 -17.30 52.66 -4.23
N LYS A 496 -17.42 52.50 -5.55
CA LYS A 496 -16.43 52.05 -6.54
C LYS A 496 -15.10 52.80 -6.46
N SER A 497 -14.00 52.13 -6.81
CA SER A 497 -13.00 52.69 -7.74
C SER A 497 -12.09 51.60 -8.32
N ARG A 498 -11.61 51.88 -9.52
CA ARG A 498 -10.93 51.08 -10.55
C ARG A 498 -9.45 51.49 -10.61
N ARG A 499 -8.65 50.73 -11.37
CA ARG A 499 -7.33 51.06 -12.00
C ARG A 499 -6.14 50.33 -11.33
N ARG A 500 -5.56 49.27 -11.91
CA ARG A 500 -4.77 49.12 -13.16
C ARG A 500 -3.40 49.78 -13.03
N GLU A 501 -2.35 48.97 -12.82
CA GLU A 501 -1.07 49.11 -13.52
C GLU A 501 -0.21 47.84 -13.45
N ASN A 502 0.50 47.63 -14.56
CA ASN A 502 1.39 46.53 -14.90
C ASN A 502 2.77 46.68 -14.22
N SER A 503 3.65 45.73 -14.54
CA SER A 503 5.11 45.62 -14.33
C SER A 503 5.44 44.72 -13.14
N GLU A 504 6.31 43.71 -13.18
CA GLU A 504 7.21 43.17 -14.19
C GLU A 504 7.91 41.95 -13.52
N VAL A 505 8.38 40.98 -14.31
CA VAL A 505 9.63 40.21 -14.07
C VAL A 505 9.66 39.05 -13.05
N ASN A 506 9.88 37.85 -13.62
CA ASN A 506 10.68 36.70 -13.20
C ASN A 506 10.67 36.23 -11.73
N PHE A 507 10.20 35.00 -11.50
CA PHE A 507 10.89 34.05 -10.61
C PHE A 507 10.66 32.61 -11.09
N PHE A 508 11.61 32.11 -11.87
CA PHE A 508 11.89 30.69 -12.08
C PHE A 508 13.12 30.34 -11.24
N ASN A 509 13.14 29.10 -10.75
CA ASN A 509 14.23 28.38 -10.07
C ASN A 509 14.39 28.57 -8.56
N SER A 510 13.98 27.53 -7.83
CA SER A 510 14.77 26.94 -6.73
C SER A 510 14.26 25.51 -6.49
N PHE A 511 14.89 24.55 -7.16
CA PHE A 511 14.98 23.16 -6.73
C PHE A 511 16.47 22.83 -6.78
N ASP A 512 17.11 22.77 -5.62
CA ASP A 512 18.45 22.20 -5.47
C ASP A 512 18.38 21.16 -4.34
N LEU A 513 18.53 19.90 -4.74
CA LEU A 513 18.80 18.75 -3.89
C LEU A 513 20.09 18.16 -4.45
N THR A 514 21.22 18.62 -3.91
CA THR A 514 22.53 18.01 -4.11
C THR A 514 22.99 17.39 -2.79
N SER A 515 23.22 16.08 -2.80
CA SER A 515 24.13 15.44 -1.85
C SER A 515 24.96 14.38 -2.57
N HIS A 516 26.21 14.77 -2.82
CA HIS A 516 27.45 13.99 -2.81
C HIS A 516 27.55 12.71 -3.63
N PHE A 517 28.36 12.76 -4.69
CA PHE A 517 29.61 11.96 -4.84
C PHE A 517 30.46 12.53 -6.00
N ASN A 518 31.55 13.23 -5.66
CA ASN A 518 32.70 13.56 -6.53
C ASN A 518 33.93 13.23 -5.67
N SER A 519 34.69 12.21 -6.03
CA SER A 519 35.88 12.28 -6.89
C SER A 519 37.04 13.04 -6.21
N GLU A 520 37.95 12.26 -5.62
CA GLU A 520 39.33 12.69 -5.40
C GLU A 520 40.11 12.54 -6.71
N ILE A 521 40.98 13.53 -6.90
CA ILE A 521 41.87 13.78 -8.03
C ILE A 521 43.21 13.08 -7.75
N ASP A 522 43.72 12.32 -8.72
CA ASP A 522 45.08 12.44 -9.30
C ASP A 522 45.20 11.61 -10.59
#